data_AF-A0A7I7Q605-F1
#
_entry.id   AF-A0A7I7Q605-F1
#
_cell.length_a   1.000
_cell.length_b   1.000
_cell.length_c   1.000
_cell.angle_alpha   90.00
_cell.angle_beta   90.00
_cell.angle_gamma   90.00
#
_symmetry.space_group_name_H-M   'P 1'
#
loop_
_entity.id
_entity.type
_entity.pdbx_description
1 polymer ?
#
loop_
_entity_poly.entity_id
_entity_poly.type
_entity_poly.pdbx_seq_one_letter_code
_entity_poly.pdbx_strand_id
1 'polypeptide(L)'
;MEIAHDLSTGTTAKVWLSVRTPPNIMPRNGPAGLPNDVVSIPLYHLPARLSDRIATAARLKAFGDLSEFGLPVPSEGPFARAHRLHVAPTVIDPEVIDAIRAGSVEVVPALCAFEGSDVVLADGRRINPDAVIAATGYRTGLQPLVGHLGVLTSGGVPLHLVPAPAADGLYFHGIVSRPALIGYLAKQSRALAKRIASDER
;
A
#
# COMPACT_ATOMS: atom_id res chain seq x y z
N MET A 1 -5.02 0.35 8.45
CA MET A 1 -4.49 0.51 9.82
C MET A 1 -5.09 1.76 10.45
N GLU A 2 -5.10 2.90 9.75
CA GLU A 2 -5.80 4.12 10.22
C GLU A 2 -7.25 3.88 10.63
N ILE A 3 -8.07 3.22 9.80
CA ILE A 3 -9.46 2.86 10.16
C ILE A 3 -9.53 2.12 11.51
N ALA A 4 -8.59 1.20 11.77
CA ALA A 4 -8.55 0.46 13.02
C ALA A 4 -8.16 1.36 14.20
N HIS A 5 -7.23 2.29 13.98
CA HIS A 5 -6.85 3.29 14.98
C HIS A 5 -7.99 4.26 15.27
N ASP A 6 -8.63 4.82 14.25
CA ASP A 6 -9.80 5.72 14.39
C ASP A 6 -10.95 5.05 15.16
N LEU A 7 -11.20 3.75 14.90
CA LEU A 7 -12.19 2.99 15.67
C LEU A 7 -11.76 2.78 17.13
N SER A 8 -10.46 2.61 17.39
CA SER A 8 -9.92 2.39 18.73
C SER A 8 -9.94 3.64 19.61
N THR A 9 -9.99 4.84 19.03
CA THR A 9 -10.10 6.11 19.76
C THR A 9 -11.55 6.51 20.06
N GLY A 10 -12.51 5.87 19.39
CA GLY A 10 -13.95 6.05 19.61
C GLY A 10 -14.52 5.20 20.75
N THR A 11 -15.80 4.84 20.63
CA THR A 11 -16.53 4.04 21.63
C THR A 11 -16.40 2.53 21.43
N THR A 12 -15.50 2.08 20.55
CA THR A 12 -15.35 0.65 20.23
C THR A 12 -14.66 -0.07 21.38
N ALA A 13 -15.31 -1.11 21.93
CA ALA A 13 -14.75 -1.88 23.03
C ALA A 13 -13.47 -2.65 22.65
N LYS A 14 -13.39 -3.13 21.40
CA LYS A 14 -12.25 -3.90 20.89
C LYS A 14 -12.15 -3.80 19.37
N VAL A 15 -10.94 -3.64 18.85
CA VAL A 15 -10.67 -3.69 17.41
C VAL A 15 -9.71 -4.85 17.12
N TRP A 16 -10.08 -5.69 16.17
CA TRP A 16 -9.19 -6.71 15.60
C TRP A 16 -8.77 -6.31 14.19
N LEU A 17 -7.47 -6.31 13.95
CA LEU A 17 -6.86 -6.05 12.65
C LEU A 17 -6.37 -7.37 12.05
N SER A 18 -7.16 -7.98 11.18
CA SER A 18 -6.74 -9.20 10.47
C SER A 18 -5.69 -8.89 9.42
N VAL A 19 -4.52 -9.53 9.54
CA VAL A 19 -3.40 -9.38 8.60
C VAL A 19 -3.01 -10.74 8.05
N ARG A 20 -3.28 -10.98 6.77
CA ARG A 20 -2.84 -12.21 6.06
C ARG A 20 -1.37 -12.15 5.69
N THR A 21 -0.91 -11.00 5.22
CA THR A 21 0.47 -10.78 4.78
C THR A 21 0.96 -9.50 5.45
N PRO A 22 2.03 -9.56 6.26
CA PRO A 22 2.56 -8.38 6.93
C PRO A 22 2.86 -7.27 5.92
N PRO A 23 2.29 -6.06 6.10
CA PRO A 23 2.56 -4.96 5.20
C PRO A 23 3.96 -4.40 5.42
N ASN A 24 4.53 -3.77 4.39
CA ASN A 24 5.66 -2.87 4.59
C ASN A 24 5.15 -1.62 5.28
N ILE A 25 5.56 -1.40 6.53
CA ILE A 25 5.14 -0.26 7.34
C ILE A 25 6.24 0.81 7.33
N MET A 26 5.85 2.06 7.08
CA MET A 26 6.75 3.21 7.14
C MET A 26 6.16 4.32 8.02
N PRO A 27 7.01 5.07 8.75
CA PRO A 27 6.54 6.23 9.49
C PRO A 27 6.09 7.34 8.53
N ARG A 28 5.04 8.08 8.90
CA ARG A 28 4.58 9.24 8.13
C ARG A 28 5.63 10.33 8.00
N ASN A 29 6.36 10.59 9.08
CA ASN A 29 7.39 11.61 9.12
C ASN A 29 8.78 10.99 8.91
N GLY A 30 9.59 11.65 8.07
CA GLY A 30 10.99 11.30 7.88
C GLY A 30 11.86 11.73 9.07
N PRO A 31 13.14 11.32 9.08
CA PRO A 31 14.09 11.79 10.08
C PRO A 31 14.14 13.32 10.13
N ALA A 32 14.26 13.88 11.35
CA ALA A 32 14.33 15.32 11.61
C ALA A 32 13.11 16.14 11.13
N GLY A 33 11.92 15.52 11.02
CA GLY A 33 10.69 16.22 10.66
C GLY A 33 10.55 16.53 9.17
N LEU A 34 11.44 15.98 8.33
CA LEU A 34 11.33 16.12 6.88
C LEU A 34 10.11 15.34 6.35
N PRO A 35 9.40 15.87 5.33
CA PRO A 35 8.38 15.10 4.64
C PRO A 35 8.96 13.81 4.09
N ASN A 36 8.29 12.68 4.28
CA ASN A 36 8.79 11.37 3.84
C ASN A 36 9.00 11.34 2.32
N ASP A 37 8.22 12.09 1.54
CA ASP A 37 8.45 12.26 0.10
C ASP A 37 9.86 12.79 -0.24
N VAL A 38 10.39 13.74 0.53
CA VAL A 38 11.73 14.32 0.29
C VAL A 38 12.83 13.25 0.43
N VAL A 39 12.65 12.34 1.37
CA VAL A 39 13.61 11.25 1.63
C VAL A 39 13.38 10.08 0.68
N SER A 40 12.12 9.76 0.37
CA SER A 40 11.77 8.57 -0.41
C SER A 40 11.98 8.76 -1.92
N ILE A 41 11.91 9.98 -2.47
CA ILE A 41 12.25 10.24 -3.89
C ILE A 41 13.67 9.75 -4.25
N PRO A 42 14.76 10.21 -3.60
CA PRO A 42 16.10 9.76 -3.96
C PRO A 42 16.27 8.26 -3.70
N LEU A 43 15.69 7.72 -2.62
CA LEU A 43 15.72 6.29 -2.34
C LEU A 43 15.01 5.46 -3.42
N TYR A 44 13.95 5.99 -4.03
CA TYR A 44 13.23 5.29 -5.10
C TYR A 44 14.09 5.06 -6.35
N HIS A 45 15.12 5.90 -6.55
CA HIS A 45 16.04 5.81 -7.69
C HIS A 45 17.34 5.05 -7.39
N LEU A 46 17.61 4.72 -6.12
CA LEU A 46 18.74 3.86 -5.74
C LEU A 46 18.42 2.37 -6.00
N PRO A 47 19.44 1.50 -6.05
CA PRO A 47 19.23 0.06 -6.11
C PRO A 47 18.33 -0.40 -4.95
N ALA A 48 17.24 -1.11 -5.27
CA ALA A 48 16.20 -1.44 -4.30
C ALA A 48 16.73 -2.07 -3.00
N ARG A 49 17.76 -2.94 -3.10
CA ARG A 49 18.41 -3.54 -1.93
C ARG A 49 18.97 -2.51 -0.94
N LEU A 50 19.55 -1.42 -1.42
CA LEU A 50 20.09 -0.37 -0.57
C LEU A 50 18.94 0.44 0.06
N SER A 51 17.97 0.83 -0.75
CA SER A 51 16.79 1.59 -0.30
C SER A 51 15.98 0.83 0.74
N ASP A 52 15.80 -0.48 0.56
CA ASP A 52 15.07 -1.34 1.49
C ASP A 52 15.82 -1.54 2.80
N ARG A 53 17.16 -1.63 2.78
CA ARG A 53 17.96 -1.66 4.02
C ARG A 53 17.79 -0.36 4.81
N ILE A 54 17.80 0.78 4.14
CA ILE A 54 17.57 2.09 4.77
C ILE A 54 16.15 2.17 5.31
N ALA A 55 15.14 1.75 4.54
CA ALA A 55 13.74 1.75 4.97
C ALA A 55 13.51 0.85 6.18
N THR A 56 14.12 -0.34 6.19
CA THR A 56 14.03 -1.29 7.32
C THR A 56 14.66 -0.69 8.57
N ALA A 57 15.84 -0.09 8.46
CA ALA A 57 16.48 0.59 9.59
C ALA A 57 15.63 1.76 10.11
N ALA A 58 15.04 2.56 9.22
CA ALA A 58 14.16 3.66 9.58
C ALA A 58 12.89 3.16 10.30
N ARG A 59 12.25 2.09 9.79
CA ARG A 59 11.10 1.44 10.44
C ARG A 59 11.46 0.92 11.83
N LEU A 60 12.56 0.18 11.96
CA LEU A 60 13.00 -0.37 13.24
C LEU A 60 13.36 0.75 14.24
N LYS A 61 13.96 1.85 13.78
CA LYS A 61 14.22 3.03 14.62
C LYS A 61 12.92 3.71 15.08
N ALA A 62 11.92 3.79 14.22
CA ALA A 62 10.65 4.45 14.53
C ALA A 62 9.75 3.60 15.44
N PHE A 63 9.66 2.30 15.18
CA PHE A 63 8.64 1.42 15.78
C PHE A 63 9.20 0.21 16.53
N GLY A 64 10.52 -0.01 16.49
CA GLY A 64 11.12 -1.22 17.05
C GLY A 64 10.74 -2.48 16.27
N ASP A 65 10.96 -3.63 16.90
CA ASP A 65 10.42 -4.90 16.43
C ASP A 65 8.93 -5.00 16.79
N LEU A 66 8.11 -5.39 15.83
CA LEU A 66 6.67 -5.58 16.01
C LEU A 66 6.25 -7.04 15.76
N SER A 67 7.23 -7.95 15.70
CA SER A 67 6.98 -9.38 15.43
C SER A 67 6.08 -10.01 16.49
N GLU A 68 6.24 -9.62 17.76
CA GLU A 68 5.37 -10.10 18.87
C GLU A 68 3.91 -9.69 18.69
N PHE A 69 3.66 -8.57 18.00
CA PHE A 69 2.32 -8.09 17.66
C PHE A 69 1.85 -8.59 16.28
N GLY A 70 2.47 -9.65 15.73
CA GLY A 70 2.08 -10.22 14.43
C GLY A 70 2.42 -9.34 13.22
N LEU A 71 3.31 -8.34 13.38
CA LEU A 71 3.76 -7.45 12.32
C LEU A 71 5.28 -7.54 12.11
N PRO A 72 5.83 -8.71 11.74
CA PRO A 72 7.25 -8.85 11.46
C PRO A 72 7.66 -8.01 10.25
N VAL A 73 8.97 -7.72 10.14
CA VAL A 73 9.52 -7.09 8.93
C VAL A 73 9.32 -8.05 7.74
N PRO A 74 8.64 -7.63 6.65
CA PRO A 74 8.48 -8.46 5.47
C PRO A 74 9.83 -8.77 4.80
N SER A 75 9.94 -9.94 4.15
CA SER A 75 11.16 -10.35 3.43
C SER A 75 11.48 -9.48 2.21
N GLU A 76 10.45 -8.94 1.57
CA GLU A 76 10.58 -7.97 0.48
C GLU A 76 10.29 -6.57 0.99
N GLY A 77 11.27 -5.66 0.86
CA GLY A 77 11.16 -4.29 1.34
C GLY A 77 10.23 -3.41 0.49
N PRO A 78 9.93 -2.20 0.98
CA PRO A 78 8.94 -1.30 0.38
C PRO A 78 9.31 -0.85 -1.04
N PHE A 79 10.59 -0.62 -1.34
CA PHE A 79 11.04 -0.16 -2.65
C PHE A 79 11.07 -1.29 -3.67
N ALA A 80 11.63 -2.46 -3.32
CA ALA A 80 11.56 -3.63 -4.20
C ALA A 80 10.10 -3.97 -4.54
N ARG A 81 9.23 -3.99 -3.53
CA ARG A 81 7.80 -4.27 -3.72
C ARG A 81 7.09 -3.19 -4.54
N ALA A 82 7.41 -1.91 -4.35
CA ALA A 82 6.84 -0.82 -5.15
C ALA A 82 7.27 -0.89 -6.63
N HIS A 83 8.52 -1.26 -6.91
CA HIS A 83 9.01 -1.46 -8.28
C HIS A 83 8.38 -2.67 -8.96
N ARG A 84 8.16 -3.77 -8.22
CA ARG A 84 7.61 -5.01 -8.77
C ARG A 84 6.09 -5.01 -8.91
N LEU A 85 5.38 -4.48 -7.91
CA LEU A 85 3.92 -4.59 -7.81
C LEU A 85 3.18 -3.25 -7.96
N HIS A 86 3.90 -2.12 -8.01
CA HIS A 86 3.29 -0.80 -7.98
C HIS A 86 2.35 -0.60 -6.76
N VAL A 87 2.74 -1.16 -5.62
CA VAL A 87 1.99 -1.05 -4.36
C VAL A 87 2.76 -0.15 -3.39
N ALA A 88 2.08 0.83 -2.81
CA ALA A 88 2.66 1.67 -1.77
C ALA A 88 2.89 0.88 -0.47
N PRO A 89 3.92 1.21 0.32
CA PRO A 89 3.96 0.80 1.72
C PRO A 89 2.79 1.42 2.51
N THR A 90 2.42 0.78 3.61
CA THR A 90 1.48 1.35 4.57
C THR A 90 2.21 2.41 5.37
N VAL A 91 1.85 3.67 5.14
CA VAL A 91 2.34 4.79 5.92
C VAL A 91 1.40 5.00 7.10
N ILE A 92 1.95 5.01 8.32
CA ILE A 92 1.17 5.18 9.55
C ILE A 92 1.85 6.16 10.51
N ASP A 93 1.04 6.72 11.40
CA ASP A 93 1.50 7.52 12.52
C ASP A 93 1.90 6.63 13.73
N PRO A 94 2.79 7.11 14.62
CA PRO A 94 3.19 6.37 15.82
C PRO A 94 2.03 5.92 16.71
N GLU A 95 0.96 6.71 16.78
CA GLU A 95 -0.25 6.47 17.58
C GLU A 95 -0.95 5.16 17.19
N VAL A 96 -0.85 4.77 15.91
CA VAL A 96 -1.35 3.47 15.43
C VAL A 96 -0.57 2.32 16.06
N ILE A 97 0.75 2.45 16.18
CA ILE A 97 1.60 1.46 16.82
C ILE A 97 1.37 1.44 18.34
N ASP A 98 1.16 2.60 18.95
CA ASP A 98 0.88 2.69 20.38
C ASP A 98 -0.47 2.05 20.72
N ALA A 99 -1.50 2.21 19.88
CA ALA A 99 -2.76 1.50 20.01
C ALA A 99 -2.60 -0.02 19.89
N ILE A 100 -1.71 -0.50 19.03
CA ILE A 100 -1.38 -1.93 18.92
C ILE A 100 -0.69 -2.44 20.19
N ARG A 101 0.30 -1.70 20.69
CA ARG A 101 1.03 -2.06 21.93
C ARG A 101 0.13 -2.03 23.16
N ALA A 102 -0.81 -1.09 23.22
CA ALA A 102 -1.80 -0.98 24.28
C ALA A 102 -2.89 -2.06 24.20
N GLY A 103 -2.97 -2.81 23.10
CA GLY A 103 -3.94 -3.88 22.89
C GLY A 103 -5.35 -3.40 22.51
N SER A 104 -5.55 -2.09 22.32
CA SER A 104 -6.82 -1.53 21.81
C SER A 104 -7.06 -1.93 20.36
N VAL A 105 -5.98 -2.10 19.58
CA VAL A 105 -5.97 -2.76 18.28
C VAL A 105 -5.19 -4.07 18.37
N GLU A 106 -5.86 -5.21 18.31
CA GLU A 106 -5.21 -6.52 18.30
C GLU A 106 -5.00 -7.00 16.86
N VAL A 107 -3.74 -7.22 16.48
CA VAL A 107 -3.42 -7.84 15.20
C VAL A 107 -3.71 -9.34 15.30
N VAL A 108 -4.52 -9.84 14.37
CA VAL A 108 -4.90 -11.25 14.32
C VAL A 108 -4.54 -11.87 12.96
N PRO A 109 -4.42 -13.20 12.86
CA PRO A 109 -4.19 -13.87 11.59
C PRO A 109 -5.32 -13.65 10.59
N ALA A 110 -5.13 -14.19 9.39
CA ALA A 110 -6.12 -14.10 8.32
C ALA A 110 -7.49 -14.64 8.77
N LEU A 111 -8.55 -13.91 8.45
CA LEU A 111 -9.91 -14.43 8.46
C LEU A 111 -10.02 -15.53 7.39
N CYS A 112 -10.50 -16.71 7.79
CA CYS A 112 -10.66 -17.87 6.93
C CYS A 112 -12.13 -18.16 6.60
N ALA A 113 -13.04 -17.99 7.56
CA ALA A 113 -14.45 -18.30 7.37
C ALA A 113 -15.36 -17.48 8.29
N PHE A 114 -16.63 -17.40 7.92
CA PHE A 114 -17.73 -16.97 8.78
C PHE A 114 -18.54 -18.21 9.18
N GLU A 115 -18.73 -18.40 10.48
CA GLU A 115 -19.54 -19.48 11.07
C GLU A 115 -20.66 -18.85 11.90
N GLY A 116 -21.80 -18.54 11.26
CA GLY A 116 -22.85 -17.76 11.89
C GLY A 116 -22.36 -16.33 12.17
N SER A 117 -22.39 -15.93 13.44
CA SER A 117 -21.82 -14.65 13.90
C SER A 117 -20.30 -14.70 14.15
N ASP A 118 -19.71 -15.89 14.17
CA ASP A 118 -18.30 -16.05 14.47
C ASP A 118 -17.43 -15.89 13.22
N VAL A 119 -16.25 -15.33 13.44
CA VAL A 119 -15.15 -15.24 12.48
C VAL A 119 -14.08 -16.23 12.89
N VAL A 120 -13.76 -17.16 12.00
CA VAL A 120 -12.70 -18.16 12.19
C VAL A 120 -11.40 -17.64 11.62
N LEU A 121 -10.37 -17.58 12.45
CA LEU A 121 -9.02 -17.13 12.10
C LEU A 121 -8.13 -18.31 11.69
N ALA A 122 -7.05 -18.01 10.96
CA ALA A 122 -6.13 -19.02 10.44
C ALA A 122 -5.38 -19.83 11.51
N ASP A 123 -5.32 -19.32 12.74
CA ASP A 123 -4.76 -20.03 13.90
C ASP A 123 -5.82 -20.88 14.65
N GLY A 124 -7.04 -20.97 14.11
CA GLY A 124 -8.16 -21.70 14.71
C GLY A 124 -8.93 -20.94 15.78
N ARG A 125 -8.49 -19.73 16.17
CA ARG A 125 -9.27 -18.88 17.09
C ARG A 125 -10.59 -18.47 16.45
N ARG A 126 -11.62 -18.35 17.27
CA ARG A 126 -12.92 -17.76 16.91
C ARG A 126 -13.07 -16.42 17.62
N ILE A 127 -13.46 -15.40 16.87
CA ILE A 127 -13.81 -14.07 17.39
C ILE A 127 -15.23 -13.72 16.94
N ASN A 128 -15.93 -12.90 17.72
CA ASN A 128 -17.32 -12.53 17.45
C ASN A 128 -17.42 -11.00 17.36
N PRO A 129 -17.14 -10.41 16.18
CA PRO A 129 -17.23 -8.96 16.00
C PRO A 129 -18.64 -8.52 15.62
N ASP A 130 -19.08 -7.36 16.10
CA ASP A 130 -20.36 -6.76 15.69
C ASP A 130 -20.35 -6.31 14.22
N ALA A 131 -19.18 -5.98 13.68
CA ALA A 131 -19.01 -5.53 12.30
C ALA A 131 -17.66 -5.97 11.73
N VAL A 132 -17.63 -6.23 10.42
CA VAL A 132 -16.41 -6.53 9.66
C VAL A 132 -16.25 -5.52 8.52
N ILE A 133 -15.10 -4.84 8.50
CA ILE A 133 -14.76 -3.85 7.47
C ILE A 133 -13.71 -4.44 6.54
N ALA A 134 -14.07 -4.65 5.27
CA ALA A 134 -13.17 -5.14 4.24
C ALA A 134 -12.25 -4.02 3.70
N ALA A 135 -11.15 -3.74 4.41
CA ALA A 135 -10.14 -2.77 4.00
C ALA A 135 -9.06 -3.39 3.06
N THR A 136 -9.49 -4.18 2.06
CA THR A 136 -8.60 -5.03 1.24
C THR A 136 -8.02 -4.34 -0.01
N GLY A 137 -8.15 -3.02 -0.11
CA GLY A 137 -7.68 -2.23 -1.26
C GLY A 137 -8.59 -2.32 -2.49
N TYR A 138 -8.09 -1.80 -3.62
CA TYR A 138 -8.85 -1.65 -4.87
C TYR A 138 -8.18 -2.37 -6.04
N ARG A 139 -8.98 -2.75 -7.04
CA ARG A 139 -8.49 -3.14 -8.37
C ARG A 139 -8.48 -1.90 -9.27
N THR A 140 -7.73 -1.97 -10.37
CA THR A 140 -7.67 -0.88 -11.38
C THR A 140 -9.02 -0.63 -12.07
N GLY A 141 -9.88 -1.65 -12.17
CA GLY A 141 -11.20 -1.54 -12.81
C GLY A 141 -11.17 -1.41 -14.34
N LEU A 142 -10.01 -1.65 -14.97
CA LEU A 142 -9.83 -1.42 -16.42
C LEU A 142 -10.35 -2.55 -17.31
N GLN A 143 -10.50 -3.75 -16.76
CA GLN A 143 -10.85 -4.94 -17.55
C GLN A 143 -12.14 -4.75 -18.38
N PRO A 144 -13.25 -4.23 -17.82
CA PRO A 144 -14.47 -4.03 -18.60
C PRO A 144 -14.37 -2.93 -19.66
N LEU A 145 -13.44 -1.98 -19.50
CA LEU A 145 -13.31 -0.81 -20.39
C LEU A 145 -12.43 -1.12 -21.59
N VAL A 146 -11.26 -1.73 -21.36
CA VAL A 146 -10.18 -1.86 -22.35
C VAL A 146 -9.55 -3.25 -22.37
N GLY A 147 -10.06 -4.20 -21.59
CA GLY A 147 -9.51 -5.56 -21.52
C GLY A 147 -9.57 -6.32 -22.85
N HIS A 148 -10.55 -6.00 -23.70
CA HIS A 148 -10.70 -6.59 -25.04
C HIS A 148 -9.58 -6.19 -26.01
N LEU A 149 -8.81 -5.13 -25.70
CA LEU A 149 -7.69 -4.67 -26.53
C LEU A 149 -6.37 -5.43 -26.26
N GLY A 150 -6.35 -6.35 -25.29
CA GLY A 150 -5.12 -7.10 -24.95
C GLY A 150 -4.03 -6.27 -24.29
N VAL A 151 -4.37 -5.07 -23.79
CA VAL A 151 -3.42 -4.08 -23.23
C VAL A 151 -3.21 -4.22 -21.72
N LEU A 152 -3.85 -5.20 -21.09
CA LEU A 152 -3.82 -5.45 -19.64
C LEU A 152 -3.23 -6.84 -19.35
N THR A 153 -2.57 -6.96 -18.21
CA THR A 153 -2.27 -8.26 -17.60
C THR A 153 -3.57 -8.97 -17.19
N SER A 154 -3.49 -10.27 -16.87
CA SER A 154 -4.61 -11.01 -16.28
C SER A 154 -5.11 -10.41 -14.95
N GLY A 155 -4.28 -9.64 -14.26
CA GLY A 155 -4.66 -8.89 -13.05
C GLY A 155 -5.36 -7.55 -13.32
N GLY A 156 -5.60 -7.20 -14.59
CA GLY A 156 -6.20 -5.91 -14.98
C GLY A 156 -5.24 -4.72 -14.90
N VAL A 157 -3.93 -4.95 -14.79
CA VAL A 157 -2.91 -3.90 -14.73
C VAL A 157 -2.39 -3.60 -16.14
N PRO A 158 -2.20 -2.33 -16.55
CA PRO A 158 -1.60 -1.98 -17.83
C PRO A 158 -0.29 -2.69 -18.13
N LEU A 159 -0.13 -3.21 -19.35
CA LEU A 159 1.14 -3.76 -19.84
C LEU A 159 2.16 -2.67 -20.15
N HIS A 160 1.66 -1.52 -20.61
CA HIS A 160 2.44 -0.35 -20.95
C HIS A 160 1.89 0.88 -20.24
N LEU A 161 2.78 1.68 -19.67
CA LEU A 161 2.47 2.95 -19.04
C LEU A 161 3.15 4.06 -19.84
N VAL A 162 2.64 5.28 -19.68
CA VAL A 162 3.24 6.49 -20.26
C VAL A 162 4.74 6.52 -19.95
N PRO A 163 5.62 6.80 -20.94
CA PRO A 163 5.30 7.40 -22.24
C PRO A 163 4.91 6.43 -23.37
N ALA A 164 4.91 5.12 -23.15
CA ALA A 164 4.55 4.17 -24.20
C ALA A 164 3.02 4.17 -24.43
N PRO A 165 2.55 4.23 -25.69
CA PRO A 165 1.14 3.98 -26.00
C PRO A 165 0.81 2.51 -25.67
N ALA A 166 -0.41 2.29 -25.18
CA ALA A 166 -0.94 0.95 -24.96
C ALA A 166 -1.63 0.39 -26.21
N ALA A 167 -2.24 1.28 -26.99
CA ALA A 167 -2.78 1.06 -28.33
C ALA A 167 -2.84 2.41 -29.05
N ASP A 168 -3.28 2.46 -30.31
CA ASP A 168 -3.42 3.70 -31.06
C ASP A 168 -4.33 4.69 -30.32
N GLY A 169 -3.80 5.87 -30.00
CA GLY A 169 -4.49 6.90 -29.23
C GLY A 169 -4.74 6.59 -27.75
N LEU A 170 -4.30 5.43 -27.24
CA LEU A 170 -4.57 4.99 -25.86
C LEU A 170 -3.30 5.03 -24.99
N TYR A 171 -3.40 5.72 -23.86
CA TYR A 171 -2.32 5.83 -22.88
C TYR A 171 -2.82 5.61 -21.44
N PHE A 172 -2.07 4.83 -20.66
CA PHE A 172 -2.31 4.69 -19.23
C PHE A 172 -1.42 5.64 -18.43
N HIS A 173 -2.04 6.65 -17.83
CA HIS A 173 -1.39 7.69 -17.02
C HIS A 173 -1.89 7.63 -15.58
N GLY A 174 -1.00 7.76 -14.60
CA GLY A 174 -1.39 7.78 -13.17
C GLY A 174 -1.58 6.42 -12.51
N ILE A 175 -1.45 5.31 -13.24
CA ILE A 175 -1.65 3.95 -12.71
C ILE A 175 -0.34 3.38 -12.17
N VAL A 176 0.31 4.12 -11.27
CA VAL A 176 1.57 3.75 -10.62
C VAL A 176 1.58 4.19 -9.16
N SER A 177 2.29 3.44 -8.32
CA SER A 177 2.59 3.85 -6.95
C SER A 177 4.06 4.23 -6.82
N ARG A 178 4.32 5.48 -6.45
CA ARG A 178 5.65 6.02 -6.16
C ARG A 178 5.58 7.26 -5.27
N PRO A 179 6.67 7.61 -4.56
CA PRO A 179 6.78 8.87 -3.85
C PRO A 179 6.51 10.10 -4.73
N ALA A 180 5.93 11.14 -4.15
CA ALA A 180 5.59 12.40 -4.82
C ALA A 180 4.85 12.19 -6.16
N LEU A 181 3.87 11.30 -6.17
CA LEU A 181 3.11 10.91 -7.38
C LEU A 181 2.53 12.12 -8.10
N ILE A 182 1.87 13.04 -7.38
CA ILE A 182 1.20 14.21 -7.95
C ILE A 182 2.19 15.06 -8.78
N GLY A 183 3.33 15.42 -8.19
CA GLY A 183 4.33 16.24 -8.87
C GLY A 183 4.96 15.54 -10.08
N TYR A 184 5.12 14.22 -10.01
CA TYR A 184 5.60 13.42 -11.13
C TYR A 184 4.59 13.34 -12.28
N LEU A 185 3.33 13.05 -11.96
CA LEU A 185 2.27 12.98 -12.95
C LEU A 185 2.09 14.34 -13.62
N ALA A 186 2.05 15.45 -12.88
CA ALA A 186 1.94 16.79 -13.45
C ALA A 186 3.03 17.10 -14.50
N LYS A 187 4.28 16.68 -14.27
CA LYS A 187 5.36 16.82 -15.25
C LYS A 187 5.14 15.92 -16.47
N GLN A 188 4.76 14.66 -16.24
CA GLN A 188 4.52 13.69 -17.29
C GLN A 188 3.29 14.04 -18.15
N SER A 189 2.21 14.60 -17.57
CA SER A 189 1.00 15.01 -18.28
C SER A 189 1.30 16.05 -19.36
N ARG A 190 2.21 17.00 -19.09
CA ARG A 190 2.60 18.02 -20.08
C ARG A 190 3.29 17.42 -21.30
N ALA A 191 4.16 16.43 -21.10
CA ALA A 191 4.82 15.73 -22.19
C ALA A 191 3.82 14.85 -22.97
N LEU A 192 2.94 14.16 -22.26
CA LEU A 192 1.90 13.33 -22.87
C LEU A 192 0.93 14.16 -23.72
N ALA A 193 0.45 15.30 -23.21
CA ALA A 193 -0.47 16.18 -23.94
C ALA A 193 0.15 16.69 -25.25
N LYS A 194 1.44 17.05 -25.24
CA LYS A 194 2.16 17.47 -26.45
C LYS A 194 2.25 16.36 -27.49
N ARG A 195 2.42 15.10 -27.04
CA ARG A 195 2.50 13.93 -27.91
C ARG A 195 1.14 13.62 -28.55
N ILE A 196 0.07 13.62 -27.75
CA ILE A 196 -1.29 13.40 -28.28
C ILE A 196 -1.60 14.46 -29.35
N ALA A 197 -1.30 15.74 -29.08
CA ALA A 197 -1.53 16.82 -30.04
C ALA A 197 -0.61 16.78 -31.29
N SER A 198 0.51 16.04 -31.26
CA SER A 198 1.33 15.83 -32.46
C SER A 198 0.85 14.67 -33.32
N ASP A 199 0.26 13.65 -32.69
CA ASP A 199 -0.20 12.43 -33.38
C ASP A 199 -1.56 12.65 -34.10
N GLU A 200 -2.29 13.72 -33.75
CA GLU A 200 -3.53 14.16 -34.43
C GLU A 200 -3.31 15.02 -35.69
N ARG A 201 -2.06 15.35 -36.04
CA ARG A 201 -1.69 16.14 -37.24
C ARG A 201 -1.10 15.27 -38.33
#